data_AF-A0A7X7ED75-F1
#
_entry.id   AF-A0A7X7ED75-F1
#
_cell.length_a   1.000
_cell.length_b   1.000
_cell.length_c   1.000
_cell.angle_alpha   90.00
_cell.angle_beta   90.00
_cell.angle_gamma   90.00
#
_symmetry.space_group_name_H-M   'P 1'
#
loop_
_entity.id
_entity.type
_entity.pdbx_description
1 polymer ?
#
loop_
_entity_poly.entity_id
_entity_poly.type
_entity_poly.pdbx_seq_one_letter_code
_entity_poly.pdbx_strand_id
1 'polypeptide(L)' 'MHVKPIKRITGGAVQYDGAGVKLVRVIGYHDVQEFDPFLMLDAFDSADPKDYLAG' A
#
# COMPACT_ATOMS: atom_id res chain seq x y z
N MET A 1 4.23 1.10 31.25
CA MET A 1 4.03 0.91 29.80
C MET A 1 4.54 2.14 29.07
N HIS A 2 5.35 1.98 28.04
CA HIS A 2 5.83 3.09 27.22
C HIS A 2 5.02 3.10 25.92
N VAL A 3 4.17 4.11 25.74
CA VAL A 3 3.37 4.27 24.53
C VAL A 3 4.20 5.00 23.49
N LYS A 4 4.27 4.45 22.27
CA LYS A 4 4.93 5.12 21.14
C LYS A 4 3.98 6.17 20.56
N PRO A 5 4.38 7.45 20.45
CA PRO A 5 3.55 8.45 19.82
C PRO A 5 3.48 8.21 18.30
N ILE A 6 2.37 8.57 17.68
CA ILE A 6 2.22 8.54 16.21
C ILE A 6 3.06 9.68 15.64
N LYS A 7 4.00 9.35 14.74
CA LYS A 7 4.87 10.33 14.08
C LYS A 7 4.28 10.86 12.77
N ARG A 8 3.58 10.01 12.02
CA ARG A 8 2.96 10.33 10.73
C ARG A 8 1.70 9.48 10.51
N ILE A 9 0.72 10.05 9.82
CA ILE A 9 -0.43 9.36 9.25
C ILE A 9 -0.34 9.50 7.73
N THR A 10 -0.42 8.39 7.01
CA THR A 10 -0.30 8.34 5.55
C THR A 10 -1.46 7.54 4.97
N GLY A 11 -2.03 8.06 3.88
CA GLY A 11 -3.00 7.33 3.06
C GLY A 11 -2.32 6.70 1.85
N GLY A 12 -3.01 5.75 1.20
CA GLY A 12 -2.54 5.17 -0.05
C GLY A 12 -3.17 5.79 -1.28
N ALA A 13 -2.60 5.50 -2.44
CA ALA A 13 -3.13 5.85 -3.74
C ALA A 13 -3.47 4.59 -4.55
N VAL A 14 -4.51 4.66 -5.38
CA VAL A 14 -4.86 3.56 -6.30
C VAL A 14 -3.71 3.39 -7.30
N GLN A 15 -3.29 2.15 -7.50
CA GLN A 15 -2.30 1.73 -8.49
C GLN A 15 -2.81 0.50 -9.23
N TYR A 16 -2.18 0.22 -10.38
CA TYR A 16 -2.41 -0.99 -11.16
C TYR A 16 -1.07 -1.69 -11.36
N ASP A 17 -1.01 -2.98 -11.00
CA ASP A 17 0.22 -3.77 -11.06
C ASP A 17 -0.05 -5.16 -11.70
N GLY A 18 1.02 -5.83 -12.13
CA GLY A 18 0.94 -7.10 -12.85
C GLY A 18 0.02 -7.04 -14.07
N ALA A 19 -0.93 -7.97 -14.16
CA ALA A 19 -1.90 -8.07 -15.26
C ALA A 19 -3.11 -7.12 -15.10
N GLY A 20 -2.87 -5.90 -14.63
CA GLY A 20 -3.91 -4.88 -14.44
C GLY A 20 -4.67 -4.99 -13.11
N VAL A 21 -4.10 -5.68 -12.12
CA VAL A 21 -4.70 -5.80 -10.79
C VAL A 21 -4.73 -4.42 -10.12
N LYS A 22 -5.89 -4.03 -9.64
CA LYS A 22 -6.10 -2.79 -8.92
C LYS A 22 -5.80 -2.98 -7.44
N LEU A 23 -4.98 -2.08 -6.89
CA LEU A 23 -4.57 -2.10 -5.49
C LEU A 23 -4.44 -0.69 -4.93
N VAL A 24 -4.30 -0.56 -3.61
CA VAL A 24 -3.94 0.70 -2.96
C VAL A 24 -2.52 0.61 -2.41
N ARG A 25 -1.61 1.41 -2.96
CA ARG A 25 -0.22 1.49 -2.49
C ARG A 25 -0.12 2.54 -1.38
N VAL A 26 0.23 2.10 -0.17
CA VAL A 26 0.33 2.95 1.03
C VAL A 26 1.78 3.36 1.31
N ILE A 27 2.73 2.47 1.07
CA ILE A 27 4.17 2.75 1.15
C ILE A 27 4.78 2.42 -0.21
N GLY A 28 5.59 3.32 -0.74
CA GLY A 28 6.30 3.11 -2.00
C GLY A 28 7.58 3.91 -2.09
N TYR A 29 8.06 4.11 -3.32
CA TYR A 29 9.37 4.70 -3.64
C TYR A 29 9.69 6.00 -2.85
N HIS A 30 8.71 6.88 -2.67
CA HIS A 30 8.91 8.16 -1.99
C HIS A 30 8.93 8.07 -0.46
N ASP A 31 8.53 6.94 0.12
CA ASP A 31 8.39 6.75 1.57
C ASP A 31 9.47 5.83 2.18
N VAL A 32 10.29 5.18 1.34
CA VAL A 32 11.25 4.13 1.74
C VAL A 32 12.17 4.57 2.88
N GLN A 33 12.71 5.80 2.82
CA GLN A 33 13.63 6.29 3.86
C GLN A 33 12.98 6.40 5.24
N GLU A 34 11.68 6.67 5.31
CA GLU A 34 10.97 6.82 6.59
C GLU A 34 10.50 5.48 7.14
N PHE A 35 10.24 4.51 6.27
CA PHE A 35 9.73 3.20 6.66
C PHE A 35 10.75 2.06 6.58
N ASP A 36 12.02 2.33 6.36
CA ASP A 36 13.11 1.34 6.47
C ASP A 36 12.96 0.46 7.73
N PRO A 37 12.93 -0.89 7.62
CA PRO A 37 13.35 -1.72 6.48
C PRO A 37 12.27 -2.06 5.45
N PHE A 38 11.08 -1.46 5.55
CA PHE A 38 9.96 -1.75 4.66
C PHE A 38 10.02 -0.88 3.41
N LEU A 39 10.08 -1.55 2.25
CA LEU A 39 10.19 -0.89 0.95
C LEU A 39 8.82 -0.57 0.33
N MET A 40 7.78 -1.35 0.67
CA MET A 40 6.47 -1.27 0.04
C MET A 40 5.39 -1.88 0.94
N LEU A 41 4.17 -1.33 0.84
CA LEU A 41 2.96 -1.88 1.43
C LEU A 41 1.79 -1.63 0.48
N ASP A 42 1.23 -2.72 -0.04
CA ASP A 42 0.04 -2.70 -0.89
C ASP A 42 -1.14 -3.33 -0.15
N ALA A 43 -2.31 -2.69 -0.26
CA ALA A 43 -3.56 -3.16 0.30
C ALA A 43 -4.52 -3.59 -0.80
N PHE A 44 -5.19 -4.72 -0.56
CA PHE A 44 -6.20 -5.32 -1.44
C PHE A 44 -7.45 -5.59 -0.61
N ASP A 45 -8.56 -4.96 -0.98
CA ASP A 45 -9.85 -5.10 -0.30
C ASP A 45 -11.03 -5.13 -1.27
N SER A 46 -10.77 -5.23 -2.58
CA SER A 46 -11.85 -5.30 -3.57
C SER A 46 -12.57 -6.64 -3.52
N ALA A 47 -13.91 -6.54 -3.45
CA ALA A 47 -14.80 -7.68 -3.60
C ALA A 47 -15.24 -7.91 -5.06
N ASP A 48 -14.88 -7.02 -6.00
CA ASP A 48 -15.14 -7.21 -7.43
C ASP A 48 -14.03 -8.08 -8.03
N PRO A 49 -14.35 -9.30 -8.54
CA PRO A 49 -13.39 -10.13 -9.21
C PRO A 49 -12.64 -9.44 -10.34
N LYS A 50 -13.25 -8.48 -11.04
CA LYS A 50 -12.59 -7.75 -12.13
C LYS A 50 -11.40 -6.93 -11.69
N ASP A 51 -11.33 -6.54 -10.41
CA ASP A 51 -10.21 -5.75 -9.89
C ASP A 51 -8.96 -6.61 -9.60
N TYR A 52 -9.08 -7.94 -9.53
CA TYR A 52 -7.97 -8.86 -9.25
C TYR A 52 -7.84 -10.06 -10.20
N LEU A 53 -8.83 -10.28 -11.06
CA LEU A 53 -8.71 -11.19 -12.18
C LEU A 53 -7.86 -10.51 -13.25
N ALA A 54 -6.66 -11.04 -13.43
CA ALA A 54 -5.93 -10.87 -14.68
C ALA A 54 -6.87 -11.22 -15.83
N GLY A 55 -6.91 -10.37 -16.86
CA GLY A 55 -7.52 -10.72 -18.14
C GLY A 55 -6.96 -12.02 -18.68
#